data_AF-A0A4R5A951-F1
#
_entry.id   AF-A0A4R5A951-F1
#
_cell.length_a   1.000
_cell.length_b   1.000
_cell.length_c   1.000
_cell.angle_alpha   90.00
_cell.angle_beta   90.00
_cell.angle_gamma   90.00
#
_symmetry.space_group_name_H-M   'P 1'
#
loop_
_entity.id
_entity.type
_entity.pdbx_description
1 polymer ?
#
loop_
_entity_poly.entity_id
_entity_poly.type
_entity_poly.pdbx_seq_one_letter_code
_entity_poly.pdbx_strand_id
1 'polypeptide(L)'
;MSLHDINRRAILAKVRAERAAAEEKDARKLTEKALADAYAENGVEKCAVSLPGVGKVATVTLKAGAVETQVDEDALLATVEEHQPDEVEDVADLQVLADPEVLAWLREHRPDLVTRRVRPVWRAAKVKEAEANGGRILANAKTGEEVTIAKVVQHDPTGAFQINFVPDGRYLVETAEQPARDDTADGA
;
A
#
# COMPACT_ATOMS: atom_id res chain seq x y z
N MET A 1 -21.62 27.54 -12.17
CA MET A 1 -20.25 27.34 -11.66
C MET A 1 -19.46 26.69 -12.78
N SER A 2 -18.33 27.27 -13.20
CA SER A 2 -17.57 26.74 -14.34
C SER A 2 -16.78 25.48 -13.95
N LEU A 3 -16.40 24.65 -14.93
CA LEU A 3 -15.49 23.51 -14.70
C LEU A 3 -14.17 23.96 -14.06
N HIS A 4 -13.69 25.13 -14.45
CA HIS A 4 -12.51 25.75 -13.86
C HIS A 4 -12.71 26.03 -12.36
N ASP A 5 -13.87 26.57 -11.96
CA ASP A 5 -14.19 26.82 -10.54
C ASP A 5 -14.32 25.52 -9.73
N ILE A 6 -14.93 24.49 -10.31
CA ILE A 6 -15.04 23.15 -9.70
C ILE A 6 -13.64 22.56 -9.46
N ASN A 7 -12.78 22.61 -10.48
CA ASN A 7 -11.42 22.09 -10.38
C ASN A 7 -10.58 22.89 -9.39
N ARG A 8 -10.70 24.23 -9.37
CA ARG A 8 -10.04 25.08 -8.37
C ARG A 8 -10.45 24.68 -6.94
N ARG A 9 -11.75 24.45 -6.70
CA ARG A 9 -12.24 23.98 -5.39
C ARG A 9 -11.66 22.62 -5.01
N ALA A 10 -11.58 21.67 -5.96
CA ALA A 10 -11.01 20.35 -5.71
C ALA A 10 -9.51 20.42 -5.37
N ILE A 11 -8.75 21.26 -6.08
CA ILE A 11 -7.32 21.47 -5.82
C ILE A 11 -7.10 22.12 -4.43
N LEU A 12 -7.87 23.16 -4.09
CA LEU A 12 -7.80 23.80 -2.78
C LEU A 12 -8.12 22.82 -1.64
N ALA A 13 -9.17 22.00 -1.80
CA ALA A 13 -9.52 20.98 -0.82
C ALA A 13 -8.39 19.95 -0.64
N LYS A 14 -7.72 19.54 -1.72
CA LYS A 14 -6.57 18.62 -1.65
C LYS A 14 -5.41 19.22 -0.86
N VAL A 15 -5.03 20.47 -1.15
CA VAL A 15 -3.94 21.17 -0.42
C VAL A 15 -4.26 21.28 1.07
N ARG A 16 -5.49 21.66 1.43
CA ARG A 16 -5.91 21.73 2.85
C ARG A 16 -5.86 20.38 3.55
N ALA A 17 -6.30 19.32 2.88
CA ALA A 17 -6.22 17.96 3.42
C ALA A 17 -4.76 17.52 3.63
N GLU A 18 -3.88 17.82 2.69
CA GLU A 18 -2.44 17.52 2.81
C GLU A 18 -1.80 18.30 3.98
N ARG A 19 -2.16 19.58 4.16
CA ARG A 19 -1.70 20.38 5.30
C ARG A 19 -2.20 19.84 6.64
N ALA A 20 -3.48 19.51 6.74
CA ALA A 20 -4.06 18.93 7.96
C ALA A 20 -3.38 17.60 8.31
N ALA A 21 -3.08 16.76 7.30
CA ALA A 21 -2.34 15.52 7.50
C ALA A 21 -0.89 15.76 7.96
N ALA A 22 -0.23 16.80 7.46
CA ALA A 22 1.12 17.19 7.91
C ALA A 22 1.10 17.69 9.37
N GLU A 23 0.12 18.53 9.73
CA GLU A 23 -0.06 19.03 11.09
C GLU A 23 -0.37 17.90 12.07
N GLU A 24 -1.27 16.97 11.72
CA GLU A 24 -1.54 15.76 12.52
C GLU A 24 -0.26 14.94 12.73
N LYS A 25 0.53 14.75 11.67
CA LYS A 25 1.79 14.00 11.75
C LYS A 25 2.79 14.65 12.71
N ASP A 26 2.92 15.97 12.69
CA ASP A 26 3.83 16.68 13.57
C ASP A 26 3.31 16.71 15.02
N ALA A 27 2.01 16.94 15.23
CA ALA A 27 1.37 16.85 16.53
C ALA A 27 1.51 15.45 17.14
N ARG A 28 1.40 14.41 16.31
CA ARG A 28 1.60 13.02 16.72
C ARG A 28 3.03 12.77 17.18
N LYS A 29 4.04 13.21 16.44
CA LYS A 29 5.45 13.07 16.86
C LYS A 29 5.72 13.75 18.20
N LEU A 30 5.19 14.97 18.38
CA LEU A 30 5.32 15.69 19.65
C LEU A 30 4.64 14.94 20.80
N THR A 31 3.44 14.41 20.55
CA THR A 31 2.69 13.63 21.54
C THR A 31 3.37 12.32 21.89
N GLU A 32 3.90 11.60 20.89
CA GLU A 32 4.66 10.35 21.08
C GLU A 32 5.90 10.59 21.96
N LYS A 33 6.66 11.66 21.69
CA LYS A 33 7.81 12.04 22.53
C LYS A 33 7.38 12.37 23.96
N ALA A 34 6.37 13.23 24.13
CA ALA A 34 5.92 13.65 25.44
C ALA A 34 5.37 12.48 26.29
N LEU A 35 4.67 11.52 25.67
CA LEU A 35 4.21 10.32 26.36
C LEU A 35 5.36 9.36 26.72
N ALA A 36 6.37 9.22 25.86
CA ALA A 36 7.54 8.43 26.18
C ALA A 36 8.32 9.03 27.37
N ASP A 37 8.54 10.35 27.37
CA ASP A 37 9.19 11.06 28.47
C ASP A 37 8.37 10.91 29.77
N ALA A 38 7.04 11.09 29.71
CA ALA A 38 6.15 10.94 30.88
C ALA A 38 6.10 9.50 31.43
N TYR A 39 6.20 8.49 30.55
CA TYR A 39 6.30 7.10 30.97
C TYR A 39 7.64 6.82 31.67
N ALA A 40 8.75 7.33 31.14
CA ALA A 40 10.07 7.14 31.73
C ALA A 40 10.20 7.79 33.12
N GLU A 41 9.62 8.97 33.30
CA GLU A 41 9.69 9.72 34.57
C GLU A 41 8.67 9.24 35.61
N ASN A 42 7.44 8.92 35.18
CA ASN A 42 6.30 8.77 36.09
C ASN A 42 5.44 7.51 35.82
N GLY A 43 5.83 6.65 34.87
CA GLY A 43 5.08 5.44 34.52
C GLY A 43 3.70 5.71 33.89
N VAL A 44 3.48 6.90 33.31
CA VAL A 44 2.18 7.26 32.73
C VAL A 44 1.99 6.59 31.37
N GLU A 45 1.13 5.57 31.33
CA GLU A 45 0.79 4.86 30.09
C GLU A 45 -0.40 5.46 29.33
N LYS A 46 -1.25 6.25 30.02
CA LYS A 46 -2.51 6.77 29.47
C LYS A 46 -2.77 8.19 29.95
N CYS A 47 -3.19 9.06 29.04
CA CYS A 47 -3.59 10.43 29.35
C CYS A 47 -4.97 10.75 28.77
N ALA A 48 -5.88 11.28 29.59
CA ALA A 48 -7.20 11.71 29.15
C ALA A 48 -7.15 13.15 28.62
N VAL A 49 -7.69 13.39 27.42
CA VAL A 49 -7.80 14.72 26.83
C VAL A 49 -9.20 15.25 27.09
N SER A 50 -9.30 16.45 27.65
CA SER A 50 -10.58 17.12 27.94
C SER A 50 -10.60 18.53 27.35
N LEU A 51 -11.76 18.98 26.89
CA LEU A 51 -11.96 20.33 26.40
C LEU A 51 -12.77 21.17 27.41
N PRO A 52 -12.46 22.47 27.58
CA PRO A 52 -13.22 23.37 28.44
C PRO A 52 -14.70 23.38 28.06
N GLY A 53 -15.58 23.17 29.04
CA GLY A 53 -17.04 23.18 28.85
C GLY A 53 -17.64 21.91 28.21
N VAL A 54 -16.82 21.01 27.66
CA VAL A 54 -17.29 19.76 27.01
C VAL A 54 -16.93 18.51 27.81
N GLY A 55 -15.86 18.57 28.62
CA GLY A 55 -15.37 17.43 29.39
C GLY A 55 -14.42 16.54 28.59
N LYS A 56 -14.30 15.27 28.96
CA LYS A 56 -13.37 14.31 28.33
C LYS A 56 -13.76 14.02 26.88
N VAL A 57 -12.82 14.20 25.96
CA VAL A 57 -13.03 13.98 24.51
C VAL A 57 -12.21 12.84 23.93
N ALA A 58 -11.06 12.50 24.52
CA ALA A 58 -10.21 11.40 24.02
C ALA A 58 -9.32 10.80 25.12
N THR A 59 -8.63 9.71 24.80
CA THR A 59 -7.55 9.15 25.61
C THR A 59 -6.39 8.80 24.69
N VAL A 60 -5.18 9.24 25.03
CA VAL A 60 -3.95 8.87 24.33
C VAL A 60 -3.23 7.83 25.18
N THR A 61 -2.84 6.71 24.58
CA THR A 61 -2.24 5.57 25.27
C THR A 61 -0.89 5.24 24.61
N LEU A 62 0.13 5.03 25.43
CA LEU A 62 1.41 4.49 24.99
C LEU A 62 1.22 3.03 24.59
N LYS A 63 1.69 2.64 23.41
CA LYS A 63 1.65 1.23 22.99
C LYS A 63 2.68 0.44 23.79
N ALA A 64 2.30 -0.78 24.19
CA ALA A 64 3.25 -1.73 24.73
C ALA A 64 4.41 -1.95 23.74
N GLY A 65 5.62 -2.16 24.27
CA GLY A 65 6.77 -2.52 23.48
C GLY A 65 6.53 -3.81 22.70
N ALA A 66 7.23 -3.97 21.58
CA ALA A 66 7.22 -5.22 20.86
C ALA A 66 7.73 -6.34 21.78
N VAL A 67 6.95 -7.41 21.91
CA VAL A 67 7.40 -8.64 22.55
C VAL A 67 7.90 -9.55 21.44
N GLU A 68 9.18 -9.86 21.44
CA GLU A 68 9.76 -10.88 20.56
C GLU A 68 9.89 -12.17 21.37
N THR A 69 9.35 -13.26 20.83
CA THR A 69 9.53 -14.61 21.37
C THR A 69 10.32 -15.41 20.36
N GLN A 70 11.47 -15.94 20.77
CA GLN A 70 12.28 -16.83 19.95
C GLN A 70 12.01 -18.26 20.43
N VAL A 71 11.50 -19.07 19.51
CA VAL A 71 11.21 -20.48 19.75
C VAL A 71 12.38 -21.30 19.20
N ASP A 72 12.81 -22.29 19.98
CA ASP A 72 13.72 -23.32 19.50
C ASP A 72 12.89 -24.37 18.76
N GLU A 73 12.90 -24.30 17.42
CA GLU A 73 12.08 -25.16 16.56
C GLU A 73 12.47 -26.65 16.66
N ASP A 74 13.75 -26.96 16.91
CA ASP A 74 14.20 -28.35 17.06
C ASP A 74 13.69 -28.94 18.39
N ALA A 75 13.76 -28.17 19.47
CA ALA A 75 13.22 -28.58 20.77
C ALA A 75 11.68 -28.67 20.73
N LEU A 76 11.03 -27.75 20.02
CA LEU A 76 9.57 -27.79 19.82
C LEU A 76 9.18 -29.03 19.02
N LEU A 77 9.82 -29.30 17.88
CA LEU A 77 9.54 -30.47 17.05
C LEU A 77 9.72 -31.76 17.84
N ALA A 78 10.85 -31.94 18.54
CA ALA A 78 11.08 -33.12 19.37
C ALA A 78 10.02 -33.30 20.47
N THR A 79 9.57 -32.20 21.08
CA THR A 79 8.51 -32.23 22.10
C THR A 79 7.16 -32.62 21.51
N VAL A 80 6.83 -32.09 20.32
CA VAL A 80 5.58 -32.40 19.62
C VAL A 80 5.60 -33.85 19.12
N GLU A 81 6.70 -34.32 18.55
CA GLU A 81 6.89 -35.73 18.15
C GLU A 81 6.69 -36.69 19.33
N GLU A 82 7.19 -36.34 20.53
CA GLU A 82 7.07 -37.19 21.70
C GLU A 82 5.66 -37.20 22.31
N HIS A 83 4.99 -36.03 22.35
CA HIS A 83 3.75 -35.89 23.14
C HIS A 83 2.48 -35.82 22.30
N GLN A 84 2.57 -35.34 21.05
CA GLN A 84 1.46 -35.10 20.13
C GLN A 84 1.90 -35.37 18.68
N PRO A 85 2.30 -36.61 18.33
CA PRO A 85 2.86 -36.92 17.01
C PRO A 85 1.88 -36.67 15.85
N ASP A 86 0.57 -36.71 16.11
CA ASP A 86 -0.46 -36.42 15.10
C ASP A 86 -0.45 -34.94 14.64
N GLU A 87 0.24 -34.05 15.37
CA GLU A 87 0.42 -32.63 15.01
C GLU A 87 1.68 -32.39 14.14
N VAL A 88 2.44 -33.44 13.79
CA VAL A 88 3.59 -33.35 12.89
C VAL A 88 3.16 -33.67 11.46
N GLU A 89 3.42 -32.75 10.54
CA GLU A 89 3.15 -32.95 9.10
C GLU A 89 4.43 -32.93 8.27
N ASP A 90 4.51 -33.86 7.31
CA ASP A 90 5.54 -33.83 6.29
C ASP A 90 5.14 -32.85 5.17
N VAL A 91 5.92 -31.79 5.02
CA VAL A 91 5.71 -30.78 3.99
C VAL A 91 6.86 -30.84 2.98
N ALA A 92 6.51 -30.92 1.69
CA ALA A 92 7.51 -30.85 0.63
C ALA A 92 7.99 -29.40 0.42
N ASP A 93 9.31 -29.23 0.29
CA ASP A 93 9.89 -27.94 -0.06
C ASP A 93 9.42 -27.49 -1.46
N LEU A 94 8.92 -26.26 -1.55
CA LEU A 94 8.41 -25.66 -2.80
C LEU A 94 9.49 -25.53 -3.88
N GLN A 95 10.75 -25.33 -3.50
CA GLN A 95 11.87 -25.29 -4.45
C GLN A 95 12.14 -26.65 -5.06
N VAL A 96 12.06 -27.71 -4.25
CA VAL A 96 12.21 -29.11 -4.72
C VAL A 96 11.07 -29.48 -5.65
N LEU A 97 9.85 -29.05 -5.37
CA LEU A 97 8.71 -29.26 -6.28
C LEU A 97 8.86 -28.53 -7.64
N ALA A 98 9.75 -27.54 -7.74
CA ALA A 98 10.07 -26.87 -8.99
C ALA A 98 11.21 -27.55 -9.77
N ASP A 99 11.85 -28.58 -9.20
CA ASP A 99 12.93 -29.32 -9.85
C ASP A 99 12.43 -30.01 -11.14
N PRO A 100 13.15 -29.92 -12.27
CA PRO A 100 12.75 -30.54 -13.52
C PRO A 100 12.52 -32.06 -13.45
N GLU A 101 13.30 -32.80 -12.66
CA GLU A 101 13.18 -34.24 -12.48
C GLU A 101 11.94 -34.58 -11.67
N VAL A 102 11.69 -33.86 -10.57
CA VAL A 102 10.47 -34.01 -9.77
C VAL A 102 9.22 -33.67 -10.59
N LEU A 103 9.27 -32.59 -11.38
CA LEU A 103 8.17 -32.24 -12.28
C LEU A 103 7.98 -33.25 -13.42
N ALA A 104 9.03 -33.91 -13.87
CA ALA A 104 8.92 -34.99 -14.85
C ALA A 104 8.25 -36.22 -14.23
N TRP A 105 8.68 -36.62 -13.04
CA TRP A 105 8.07 -37.71 -12.27
C TRP A 105 6.60 -37.43 -11.97
N LEU A 106 6.25 -36.21 -11.54
CA LEU A 106 4.87 -35.78 -11.32
C LEU A 106 4.04 -35.82 -12.61
N ARG A 107 4.59 -35.37 -13.75
CA ARG A 107 3.88 -35.46 -15.04
C ARG A 107 3.60 -36.90 -15.47
N GLU A 108 4.46 -37.84 -15.09
CA GLU A 108 4.30 -39.26 -15.41
C GLU A 108 3.31 -39.95 -14.48
N HIS A 109 3.43 -39.75 -13.16
CA HIS A 109 2.69 -40.52 -12.16
C HIS A 109 1.40 -39.84 -11.69
N ARG A 110 1.38 -38.51 -11.68
CA ARG A 110 0.27 -37.68 -11.18
C ARG A 110 0.05 -36.45 -12.09
N PRO A 111 -0.29 -36.66 -13.38
CA PRO A 111 -0.47 -35.56 -14.33
C PRO A 111 -1.58 -34.59 -13.91
N ASP A 112 -2.52 -35.03 -13.06
CA ASP A 112 -3.56 -34.20 -12.44
C ASP A 112 -3.00 -33.07 -11.56
N LEU A 113 -1.78 -33.24 -11.03
CA LEU A 113 -1.12 -32.25 -10.17
C LEU A 113 -0.30 -31.21 -10.94
N VAL A 114 -0.13 -31.36 -12.26
CA VAL A 114 0.73 -30.47 -13.07
C VAL A 114 -0.08 -29.73 -14.13
N THR A 115 -0.14 -28.41 -14.02
CA THR A 115 -0.78 -27.57 -15.03
C THR A 115 0.23 -26.95 -15.98
N ARG A 116 0.01 -27.11 -17.30
CA ARG A 116 0.79 -26.40 -18.32
C ARG A 116 0.31 -24.95 -18.42
N ARG A 117 1.23 -24.01 -18.24
CA ARG A 117 0.96 -22.57 -18.41
C ARG A 117 2.06 -21.89 -19.21
N VAL A 118 1.69 -20.79 -19.88
CA VAL A 118 2.65 -19.85 -20.45
C VAL A 118 3.41 -19.17 -19.30
N ARG A 119 4.73 -18.99 -19.44
CA ARG A 119 5.57 -18.34 -18.42
C ARG A 119 5.00 -16.94 -18.09
N PRO A 120 4.83 -16.57 -16.81
CA PRO A 120 4.18 -15.31 -16.43
C PRO A 120 4.80 -14.07 -17.06
N VAL A 121 6.14 -13.99 -17.10
CA VAL A 121 6.89 -12.87 -17.69
C VAL A 121 6.58 -12.72 -19.19
N TRP A 122 6.62 -13.83 -19.92
CA TRP A 122 6.32 -13.83 -21.35
C TRP A 122 4.85 -13.50 -21.61
N ARG A 123 3.94 -14.10 -20.83
CA ARG A 123 2.50 -13.80 -20.89
C ARG A 123 2.25 -12.31 -20.68
N ALA A 124 2.82 -11.72 -19.64
CA ALA A 124 2.65 -10.30 -19.33
C ALA A 124 3.15 -9.39 -20.46
N ALA A 125 4.31 -9.72 -21.05
CA ALA A 125 4.83 -8.99 -22.21
C ALA A 125 3.88 -9.06 -23.42
N LYS A 126 3.35 -10.25 -23.72
CA LYS A 126 2.44 -10.46 -24.85
C LYS A 126 1.05 -9.89 -24.63
N VAL A 127 0.57 -9.83 -23.39
CA VAL A 127 -0.67 -9.13 -23.06
C VAL A 127 -0.51 -7.62 -23.31
N LYS A 128 0.59 -7.00 -22.87
CA LYS A 128 0.86 -5.58 -23.15
C LYS A 128 0.95 -5.28 -24.65
N GLU A 129 1.60 -6.15 -25.41
CA GLU A 129 1.65 -6.06 -26.88
C GLU A 129 0.25 -6.16 -27.50
N ALA A 130 -0.56 -7.13 -27.05
CA ALA A 130 -1.94 -7.28 -27.51
C ALA A 130 -2.79 -6.05 -27.18
N GLU A 131 -2.70 -5.49 -25.97
CA GLU A 131 -3.44 -4.28 -25.58
C GLU A 131 -3.11 -3.10 -26.50
N ALA A 132 -1.83 -2.87 -26.81
CA ALA A 132 -1.39 -1.80 -27.71
C ALA A 132 -1.85 -2.03 -29.16
N ASN A 133 -1.95 -3.29 -29.59
CA ASN A 133 -2.19 -3.65 -31.00
C ASN A 133 -3.62 -4.16 -31.28
N GLY A 134 -4.57 -3.86 -30.40
CA GLY A 134 -5.98 -4.23 -30.58
C GLY A 134 -6.26 -5.73 -30.51
N GLY A 135 -5.46 -6.47 -29.75
CA GLY A 135 -5.63 -7.90 -29.46
C GLY A 135 -4.63 -8.83 -30.15
N ARG A 136 -3.72 -8.27 -30.96
CA ARG A 136 -2.77 -9.03 -31.79
C ARG A 136 -1.37 -9.05 -31.21
N ILE A 137 -0.68 -10.17 -31.41
CA ILE A 137 0.75 -10.30 -31.11
C ILE A 137 1.51 -10.83 -32.32
N LEU A 138 2.80 -10.53 -32.40
CA LEU A 138 3.74 -11.22 -33.27
C LEU A 138 4.00 -12.62 -32.72
N ALA A 139 3.46 -13.63 -33.41
CA ALA A 139 3.68 -15.04 -33.12
C ALA A 139 5.06 -15.51 -33.60
N ASN A 140 5.56 -14.91 -34.70
CA ASN A 140 6.88 -15.20 -35.21
C ASN A 140 7.56 -13.91 -35.70
N ALA A 141 8.62 -13.51 -34.99
CA ALA A 141 9.37 -12.29 -35.29
C ALA A 141 10.14 -12.34 -36.62
N LYS A 142 10.46 -13.53 -37.14
CA LYS A 142 11.22 -13.70 -38.40
C LYS A 142 10.32 -13.59 -39.63
N THR A 143 9.09 -14.06 -39.52
CA THR A 143 8.12 -14.05 -40.63
C THR A 143 7.18 -12.85 -40.58
N GLY A 144 7.11 -12.15 -39.44
CA GLY A 144 6.16 -11.06 -39.22
C GLY A 144 4.72 -11.55 -39.03
N GLU A 145 4.53 -12.84 -38.75
CA GLU A 145 3.20 -13.43 -38.57
C GLU A 145 2.54 -12.92 -37.29
N GLU A 146 1.38 -12.28 -37.45
CA GLU A 146 0.54 -11.80 -36.36
C GLU A 146 -0.62 -12.75 -36.08
N VAL A 147 -0.93 -12.96 -34.81
CA VAL A 147 -2.06 -13.78 -34.36
C VAL A 147 -2.89 -12.99 -33.35
N THR A 148 -4.21 -13.07 -33.46
CA THR A 148 -5.14 -12.47 -32.50
C THR A 148 -5.28 -13.39 -31.28
N ILE A 149 -4.93 -12.90 -30.10
CA ILE A 149 -4.98 -13.67 -28.85
C ILE A 149 -5.93 -13.07 -27.79
N ALA A 150 -6.41 -11.85 -28.02
CA ALA A 150 -7.26 -11.15 -27.06
C ALA A 150 -8.31 -10.30 -27.77
N LYS A 151 -9.45 -10.10 -27.09
CA LYS A 151 -10.41 -9.05 -27.43
C LYS A 151 -10.14 -7.85 -26.53
N VAL A 152 -9.73 -6.72 -27.10
CA VAL A 152 -9.52 -5.48 -26.35
C VAL A 152 -10.84 -4.72 -26.32
N VAL A 153 -11.37 -4.48 -25.12
CA VAL A 153 -12.56 -3.67 -24.89
C VAL A 153 -12.12 -2.41 -24.17
N GLN A 154 -12.30 -1.26 -24.82
CA GLN A 154 -12.11 0.03 -24.18
C GLN A 154 -13.44 0.48 -23.57
N HIS A 155 -13.44 0.73 -22.27
CA HIS A 155 -14.59 1.25 -21.56
C HIS A 155 -14.60 2.79 -21.60
N ASP A 156 -15.81 3.35 -21.48
CA ASP A 156 -15.96 4.80 -21.36
C ASP A 156 -15.29 5.32 -20.06
N PRO A 157 -14.70 6.52 -20.09
CA PRO A 157 -14.15 7.14 -18.89
C PRO A 157 -15.21 7.27 -17.79
N THR A 158 -14.86 6.85 -16.57
CA THR A 158 -15.79 6.81 -15.42
C THR A 158 -16.03 8.18 -14.77
N GLY A 159 -15.27 9.20 -15.17
CA GLY A 159 -15.25 10.50 -14.50
C GLY A 159 -14.39 10.56 -13.22
N ALA A 160 -13.79 9.45 -12.79
CA ALA A 160 -12.76 9.47 -11.76
C ALA A 160 -11.55 10.27 -12.25
N PHE A 161 -10.92 11.06 -11.36
CA PHE A 161 -9.83 11.95 -11.72
C PHE A 161 -8.64 11.82 -10.75
N GLN A 162 -7.46 12.18 -11.23
CA GLN A 162 -6.24 12.28 -10.45
C GLN A 162 -5.71 13.71 -10.56
N ILE A 163 -5.26 14.27 -9.43
CA ILE A 163 -4.60 15.59 -9.39
C ILE A 163 -3.09 15.36 -9.31
N ASN A 164 -2.38 15.77 -10.35
CA ASN A 164 -0.92 15.81 -10.38
C ASN A 164 -0.48 17.28 -10.35
N PHE A 165 0.32 17.65 -9.36
CA PHE A 165 0.91 18.99 -9.29
C PHE A 165 2.15 19.07 -10.16
N VAL A 166 2.28 20.16 -10.91
CA VAL A 166 3.55 20.58 -11.51
C VAL A 166 4.51 21.05 -10.40
N PRO A 167 5.84 21.17 -10.68
CA PRO A 167 6.77 21.82 -9.75
C PRO A 167 6.21 23.17 -9.27
N ASP A 168 6.33 23.44 -7.97
CA ASP A 168 5.81 24.63 -7.26
C ASP A 168 4.30 24.87 -7.32
N GLY A 169 3.53 24.03 -8.04
CA GLY A 169 2.09 24.19 -8.20
C GLY A 169 1.33 24.15 -6.86
N ARG A 170 1.86 23.43 -5.86
CA ARG A 170 1.31 23.43 -4.50
C ARG A 170 1.48 24.78 -3.81
N TYR A 171 2.69 25.32 -3.84
CA TYR A 171 3.02 26.61 -3.23
C TYR A 171 2.19 27.75 -3.83
N LEU A 172 1.97 27.72 -5.16
CA LEU A 172 1.13 28.70 -5.83
C LEU A 172 -0.34 28.65 -5.39
N VAL A 173 -0.87 27.46 -5.12
CA VAL A 173 -2.24 27.30 -4.60
C VAL A 173 -2.34 27.82 -3.15
N GLU A 174 -1.33 27.57 -2.33
CA GLU A 174 -1.30 28.00 -0.92
C GLU A 174 -1.15 29.52 -0.78
N THR A 175 -0.26 30.13 -1.56
CA THR A 175 -0.05 31.58 -1.55
C THR A 175 -1.25 32.36 -2.09
N ALA A 176 -1.98 31.82 -3.06
CA ALA A 176 -3.23 32.40 -3.55
C ALA A 176 -4.39 32.30 -2.54
N GLU A 177 -4.25 31.55 -1.45
CA GLU A 177 -5.25 31.41 -0.38
C GLU A 177 -5.01 32.36 0.81
N GLN A 178 -3.79 32.91 0.96
CA GLN A 178 -3.54 33.90 2.00
C GLN A 178 -4.24 35.22 1.63
N PRO A 179 -5.18 35.74 2.44
CA PRO A 179 -5.67 37.09 2.21
C PRO A 179 -4.48 38.05 2.28
N ALA A 180 -4.42 39.02 1.37
CA ALA A 180 -3.48 40.13 1.48
C ALA A 180 -3.60 40.68 2.90
N ARG A 181 -2.52 40.59 3.68
CA ARG A 181 -2.46 41.32 4.94
C ARG A 181 -2.59 42.79 4.56
N ASP A 182 -3.72 43.39 4.92
CA ASP A 182 -3.89 44.84 4.87
C ASP A 182 -2.88 45.46 5.84
N ASP A 183 -1.72 45.84 5.32
CA ASP A 183 -0.81 46.77 5.99
C ASP A 183 -1.46 48.17 5.97
N THR A 184 -2.43 48.39 6.84
CA THR A 184 -2.92 49.74 7.18
C THR A 184 -3.21 49.84 8.68
N ALA A 185 -2.18 50.24 9.42
CA ALA A 185 -2.20 51.02 10.67
C ALA A 185 -0.74 51.18 11.13
N ASP A 186 -0.20 52.34 11.50
CA ASP A 186 -0.80 53.63 11.72
C ASP A 186 0.33 54.68 11.66
N GLY A 187 0.09 55.77 10.96
CA GLY A 187 0.88 56.99 11.05
C GLY A 187 -0.04 58.06 11.60
N ALA A 188 0.04 58.29 12.92
CA ALA A 188 -0.37 59.50 13.62
C ALA A 188 0.24 59.53 15.02
#